data_AF-A0A853JEY0-F1
#
_entry.id   AF-A0A853JEY0-F1
#
_cell.length_a   1.000
_cell.length_b   1.000
_cell.length_c   1.000
_cell.angle_alpha   90.00
_cell.angle_beta   90.00
_cell.angle_gamma   90.00
#
_symmetry.space_group_name_H-M   'P 1'
#
loop_
_entity.id
_entity.type
_entity.pdbx_description
1 polymer ?
#
loop_
_entity_poly.entity_id
_entity_poly.type
_entity_poly.pdbx_seq_one_letter_code
_entity_poly.pdbx_strand_id
1 'polypeptide(L)'
;MAAKFLGQYLLEEGLIDRQQLLDALDAQRASNPVLGELAVAAGMLDAGQAERINARQRSQDRRFGDLALEMGLLSPAQVEDLLERQQKGRRLFGEILVEQGALTVAQLETALRSHEHERADADRALELGVASHPAGTVLAGAINTCTRLFPRLLRSHCRFSSLVEAPEDLHGCTLTAQVRVDAERPLRVAVACDGATAARIAGAFLSMPEEECDQALAEDALGELVNVLVGYVTRDALPEDADYRASPPDLGEPAGELLQRADTLAVSMNSQVGRFVLLVAA
;
A
#
# COMPACT_ATOMS: atom_id res chain seq x y z
N MET A 1 -10.06 -5.56 17.06
CA MET A 1 -8.84 -4.74 17.19
C MET A 1 -8.37 -4.38 15.80
N ALA A 2 -7.86 -3.15 15.62
CA ALA A 2 -7.47 -2.64 14.31
C ALA A 2 -5.94 -2.66 14.18
N ALA A 3 -5.40 -3.38 13.19
CA ALA A 3 -3.96 -3.33 12.92
C ALA A 3 -3.55 -1.95 12.39
N LYS A 4 -2.46 -1.42 12.96
CA LYS A 4 -1.93 -0.06 12.71
C LYS A 4 -0.49 -0.11 12.24
N PHE A 5 0.03 1.01 11.74
CA PHE A 5 1.48 1.20 11.63
C PHE A 5 2.06 1.54 12.99
N LEU A 6 3.33 1.18 13.23
CA LEU A 6 3.99 1.42 14.51
C LEU A 6 3.93 2.90 14.92
N GLY A 7 4.21 3.83 14.00
CA GLY A 7 4.15 5.27 14.30
C GLY A 7 2.76 5.74 14.73
N GLN A 8 1.69 5.21 14.11
CA GLN A 8 0.31 5.52 14.51
C GLN A 8 -0.02 4.92 15.88
N TYR A 9 0.38 3.67 16.12
CA TYR A 9 0.23 3.03 17.43
C TYR A 9 0.92 3.86 18.53
N LEU A 10 2.17 4.25 18.33
CA LEU A 10 2.92 5.05 19.31
C LEU A 10 2.27 6.41 19.59
N LEU A 11 1.69 7.05 18.57
CA LEU A 11 0.98 8.33 18.70
C LEU A 11 -0.32 8.17 19.51
N GLU A 12 -1.11 7.13 19.22
CA GLU A 12 -2.37 6.86 19.91
C GLU A 12 -2.17 6.43 21.37
N GLU A 13 -1.11 5.66 21.65
CA GLU A 13 -0.71 5.30 23.01
C GLU A 13 -0.07 6.47 23.79
N GLY A 14 0.09 7.64 23.15
CA GLY A 14 0.71 8.83 23.76
C GLY A 14 2.19 8.67 24.08
N LEU A 15 2.86 7.70 23.45
CA LEU A 15 4.29 7.42 23.63
C LEU A 15 5.17 8.41 22.86
N ILE A 16 4.65 8.95 21.76
CA ILE A 16 5.27 10.03 20.98
C ILE A 16 4.20 11.06 20.62
N ASP A 17 4.62 12.29 20.34
CA ASP A 17 3.75 13.31 19.76
C ASP A 17 3.88 13.39 18.23
N ARG A 18 3.04 14.24 17.61
CA ARG A 18 3.01 14.42 16.16
C ARG A 18 4.34 14.98 15.62
N GLN A 19 4.99 15.89 16.34
CA GLN A 19 6.24 16.48 15.89
C GLN A 19 7.37 15.44 15.92
N GLN A 20 7.48 14.67 17.00
CA GLN A 20 8.43 13.57 17.14
C GLN A 20 8.24 12.51 16.06
N LEU A 21 6.99 12.17 15.71
CA LEU A 21 6.69 11.27 14.61
C LEU A 21 7.22 11.82 13.28
N LEU A 22 6.98 13.10 12.97
CA LEU A 22 7.44 13.73 11.73
C LEU A 22 8.98 13.80 11.68
N ASP A 23 9.61 14.26 12.76
CA ASP A 23 11.07 14.39 12.85
C ASP A 23 11.77 13.03 12.68
N ALA A 24 11.21 11.96 13.26
CA ALA A 24 11.74 10.61 13.12
C ALA A 24 11.53 10.06 11.70
N LEU A 25 10.41 10.35 11.05
CA LEU A 25 10.16 9.94 9.65
C LEU A 25 11.12 10.65 8.69
N ASP A 26 11.38 11.94 8.89
CA ASP A 26 12.30 12.70 8.06
C ASP A 26 13.75 12.24 8.27
N ALA A 27 14.15 12.00 9.51
CA ALA A 27 15.46 11.40 9.81
C ALA A 27 15.60 9.99 9.19
N GLN A 28 14.52 9.20 9.18
CA GLN A 28 14.53 7.87 8.57
C GLN A 28 14.71 7.96 7.05
N ARG A 29 13.97 8.86 6.39
CA ARG A 29 14.09 9.09 4.94
C ARG A 29 15.50 9.56 4.57
N ALA A 30 16.04 10.52 5.32
CA ALA A 30 17.40 11.03 5.09
C ALA A 30 18.49 9.96 5.28
N SER A 31 18.24 8.96 6.14
CA SER A 31 19.22 7.90 6.45
C SER A 31 19.09 6.65 5.57
N ASN A 32 17.96 6.46 4.87
CA ASN A 32 17.65 5.25 4.10
C ASN A 32 17.52 5.54 2.60
N PRO A 33 18.61 5.92 1.91
CA PRO A 33 18.56 6.26 0.50
C PRO A 33 18.17 5.04 -0.36
N VAL A 34 17.45 5.29 -1.45
CA VAL A 34 17.11 4.24 -2.42
C VAL A 34 18.34 3.85 -3.25
N LEU A 35 18.32 2.65 -3.84
CA LEU A 35 19.48 2.09 -4.55
C LEU A 35 19.98 3.02 -5.68
N GLY A 36 19.07 3.70 -6.38
CA GLY A 36 19.41 4.67 -7.41
C GLY A 36 20.12 5.91 -6.88
N GLU A 37 19.69 6.47 -5.75
CA GLU A 37 20.36 7.60 -5.09
C GLU A 37 21.76 7.21 -4.61
N LEU A 38 21.90 6.01 -4.02
CA LEU A 38 23.19 5.46 -3.63
C LEU A 38 24.12 5.28 -4.83
N ALA A 39 23.60 4.80 -5.96
CA ALA A 39 24.38 4.62 -7.18
C ALA A 39 24.88 5.94 -7.75
N VAL A 40 24.04 6.99 -7.72
CA VAL A 40 24.44 8.34 -8.14
C VAL A 40 25.46 8.95 -7.17
N ALA A 41 25.22 8.84 -5.86
CA ALA A 41 26.15 9.33 -4.84
C ALA A 41 27.51 8.62 -4.88
N ALA A 42 27.52 7.33 -5.25
CA ALA A 42 28.75 6.55 -5.44
C ALA A 42 29.44 6.80 -6.79
N GLY A 43 28.88 7.65 -7.67
CA GLY A 43 29.40 7.92 -9.00
C GLY A 43 29.31 6.74 -9.97
N MET A 44 28.48 5.74 -9.65
CA MET A 44 28.25 4.56 -10.49
C MET A 44 27.22 4.83 -11.59
N LEU A 45 26.27 5.73 -11.33
CA LEU A 45 25.29 6.21 -12.29
C LEU A 45 25.27 7.74 -12.33
N ASP A 46 24.88 8.30 -13.47
CA ASP A 46 24.40 9.67 -13.52
C ASP A 46 22.88 9.76 -13.23
N ALA A 47 22.38 10.98 -12.96
CA ALA A 47 20.98 11.20 -12.62
C ALA A 47 20.01 10.78 -13.74
N GLY A 48 20.41 10.92 -15.01
CA GLY A 48 19.60 10.51 -16.15
C GLY A 48 19.50 9.00 -16.30
N GLN A 49 20.59 8.27 -16.02
CA GLN A 49 20.62 6.81 -16.00
C GLN A 49 19.74 6.25 -14.89
N ALA A 50 19.81 6.82 -13.69
CA ALA A 50 18.94 6.42 -12.58
C ALA A 50 17.45 6.64 -12.93
N GLU A 51 17.10 7.78 -13.54
CA GLU A 51 15.72 8.05 -13.94
C GLU A 51 15.22 7.10 -15.04
N ARG A 52 16.08 6.71 -15.99
CA ARG A 52 15.74 5.71 -17.02
C ARG A 52 15.43 4.34 -16.40
N ILE A 53 16.19 3.91 -15.40
CA ILE A 53 15.92 2.66 -14.67
C ILE A 53 14.61 2.78 -13.90
N ASN A 54 14.37 3.89 -13.20
CA ASN A 54 13.11 4.14 -12.48
C ASN A 54 11.89 4.12 -13.41
N ALA A 55 11.98 4.76 -14.58
CA ALA A 55 10.92 4.75 -15.58
C ALA A 55 10.60 3.33 -16.08
N ARG A 56 11.63 2.50 -16.26
CA ARG A 56 11.47 1.10 -16.66
C ARG A 56 10.96 0.22 -15.52
N GLN A 57 11.35 0.51 -14.28
CA GLN A 57 10.82 -0.13 -13.09
C GLN A 57 9.32 0.11 -12.95
N ARG A 58 8.86 1.35 -13.20
CA ARG A 58 7.44 1.70 -13.21
C ARG A 58 6.62 0.91 -14.24
N SER A 59 7.20 0.55 -15.39
CA SER A 59 6.48 -0.15 -16.46
C SER A 59 6.61 -1.68 -16.45
N GLN A 60 7.61 -2.25 -15.77
CA GLN A 60 7.93 -3.69 -15.87
C GLN A 60 7.88 -4.47 -14.56
N ASP A 61 7.51 -3.83 -13.44
CA ASP A 61 7.35 -4.49 -12.14
C ASP A 61 8.59 -5.29 -11.66
N ARG A 62 9.79 -4.77 -11.96
CA ARG A 62 11.09 -5.42 -11.67
C ARG A 62 11.95 -4.63 -10.71
N ARG A 63 12.91 -5.29 -10.05
CA ARG A 63 13.80 -4.63 -9.09
C ARG A 63 14.78 -3.72 -9.82
N PHE A 64 15.12 -2.59 -9.19
CA PHE A 64 16.04 -1.61 -9.74
C PHE A 64 17.37 -2.25 -10.14
N GLY A 65 17.96 -3.07 -9.26
CA GLY A 65 19.21 -3.79 -9.52
C GLY A 65 19.13 -4.71 -10.76
N ASP A 66 18.06 -5.49 -10.88
CA ASP A 66 17.86 -6.40 -12.02
C ASP A 66 17.78 -5.64 -13.34
N LEU A 67 17.09 -4.50 -13.33
CA LEU A 67 16.96 -3.63 -14.50
C LEU A 67 18.28 -2.93 -14.83
N ALA A 68 19.03 -2.47 -13.83
CA ALA A 68 20.33 -1.85 -14.01
C ALA A 68 21.36 -2.82 -14.64
N LEU A 69 21.31 -4.09 -14.24
CA LEU A 69 22.13 -5.17 -14.83
C LEU A 69 21.75 -5.44 -16.28
N GLU A 70 20.46 -5.59 -16.57
CA GLU A 70 19.99 -5.82 -17.94
C GLU A 70 20.31 -4.65 -18.87
N MET A 71 20.21 -3.42 -18.36
CA MET A 71 20.52 -2.21 -19.12
C MET A 71 22.03 -1.99 -19.29
N GLY A 72 22.88 -2.84 -18.69
CA GLY A 72 24.33 -2.72 -18.73
C GLY A 72 24.86 -1.46 -18.02
N LEU A 73 24.05 -0.86 -17.15
CA LEU A 73 24.37 0.37 -16.43
C LEU A 73 25.13 0.10 -15.13
N LEU A 74 24.90 -1.05 -14.50
CA LEU A 74 25.66 -1.54 -13.36
C LEU A 74 26.13 -2.97 -13.61
N SER A 75 27.26 -3.34 -13.03
CA SER A 75 27.75 -4.72 -12.96
C SER A 75 27.19 -5.44 -11.72
N PRO A 76 27.19 -6.79 -11.70
CA PRO A 76 26.74 -7.56 -10.53
C PRO A 76 27.44 -7.14 -9.24
N ALA A 77 28.76 -6.93 -9.30
CA ALA A 77 29.56 -6.50 -8.15
C ALA A 77 29.17 -5.09 -7.66
N GLN A 78 28.84 -4.16 -8.56
CA GLN A 78 28.35 -2.83 -8.17
C GLN A 78 26.96 -2.89 -7.52
N VAL A 79 26.06 -3.73 -8.04
CA VAL A 79 24.75 -3.93 -7.42
C VAL A 79 24.88 -4.53 -6.02
N GLU A 80 25.75 -5.51 -5.84
CA GLU A 80 26.03 -6.12 -4.54
C GLU A 80 26.62 -5.12 -3.54
N ASP A 81 27.62 -4.32 -3.95
CA ASP A 81 28.18 -3.25 -3.11
C ASP A 81 27.13 -2.20 -2.72
N LEU A 82 26.25 -1.80 -3.65
CA LEU A 82 25.15 -0.88 -3.35
C LEU A 82 24.15 -1.47 -2.35
N LEU A 83 23.79 -2.75 -2.48
CA LEU A 83 22.90 -3.43 -1.55
C LEU A 83 23.52 -3.55 -0.15
N GLU A 84 24.81 -3.87 -0.06
CA GLU A 84 25.52 -3.90 1.22
C GLU A 84 25.56 -2.52 1.88
N ARG A 85 25.85 -1.46 1.11
CA ARG A 85 25.85 -0.08 1.63
C ARG A 85 24.47 0.34 2.11
N GLN A 86 23.43 0.03 1.33
CA GLN A 86 22.05 0.30 1.70
C GLN A 86 21.67 -0.42 3.00
N GLN A 87 22.08 -1.68 3.14
CA GLN A 87 21.78 -2.48 4.33
C GLN A 87 22.52 -1.96 5.58
N LYS A 88 23.80 -1.58 5.44
CA LYS A 88 24.62 -1.03 6.54
C LYS A 88 24.15 0.34 7.02
N GLY A 89 23.66 1.19 6.11
CA GLY A 89 23.14 2.53 6.45
C GLY A 89 21.70 2.54 6.96
N ARG A 90 20.98 1.41 6.87
CA ARG A 90 19.55 1.37 7.17
C ARG A 90 19.30 1.61 8.66
N ARG A 91 18.59 2.69 8.97
CA ARG A 91 18.12 3.02 10.31
C ARG A 91 16.64 2.70 10.48
N LEU A 92 16.30 2.00 11.55
CA LEU A 92 14.92 1.66 11.86
C LEU A 92 14.24 2.84 12.55
N PHE A 93 12.95 3.01 12.25
CA PHE A 93 12.14 4.10 12.79
C PHE A 93 12.16 4.13 14.33
N GLY A 94 12.05 2.97 14.98
CA GLY A 94 12.14 2.86 16.43
C GLY A 94 13.50 3.26 17.01
N GLU A 95 14.60 2.88 16.35
CA GLU A 95 15.96 3.26 16.77
C GLU A 95 16.15 4.77 16.70
N ILE A 96 15.65 5.40 15.64
CA ILE A 96 15.68 6.86 15.46
C ILE A 96 14.93 7.56 16.60
N LEU A 97 13.75 7.08 16.98
CA LEU A 97 12.99 7.63 18.11
C LEU A 97 13.75 7.53 19.43
N VAL A 98 14.51 6.45 19.63
CA VAL A 98 15.35 6.27 20.82
C VAL A 98 16.54 7.23 20.80
N GLU A 99 17.24 7.34 19.66
CA GLU A 99 18.37 8.24 19.50
C GLU A 99 18.00 9.72 19.65
N GLN A 100 16.79 10.10 19.19
CA GLN A 100 16.24 11.45 19.36
C GLN A 100 15.71 11.70 20.78
N GLY A 101 15.72 10.70 21.67
CA GLY A 101 15.22 10.81 23.03
C GLY A 101 13.70 10.86 23.16
N ALA A 102 12.96 10.57 22.09
CA ALA A 102 11.50 10.48 22.11
C ALA A 102 11.02 9.23 22.86
N LEU A 103 11.78 8.13 22.77
CA LEU A 103 11.53 6.88 23.50
C LEU A 103 12.77 6.38 24.22
N THR A 104 12.58 5.65 25.31
CA THR A 104 13.63 4.78 25.86
C THR A 104 13.62 3.42 25.14
N VAL A 105 14.75 2.70 25.17
CA VAL A 105 14.84 1.34 24.61
C VAL A 105 13.75 0.43 25.21
N ALA A 106 13.52 0.50 26.52
CA ALA A 106 12.51 -0.32 27.20
C ALA A 106 11.07 0.03 26.77
N GLN A 107 10.77 1.31 26.53
CA GLN A 107 9.48 1.74 25.97
C GLN A 107 9.29 1.21 24.55
N LEU A 108 10.33 1.30 23.71
CA LEU A 108 10.29 0.78 22.35
C LEU A 108 10.05 -0.75 22.34
N GLU A 109 10.79 -1.52 23.13
CA GLU A 109 10.62 -2.98 23.20
C GLU A 109 9.21 -3.39 23.66
N THR A 110 8.66 -2.64 24.62
CA THR A 110 7.29 -2.90 25.11
C THR A 110 6.24 -2.53 24.07
N ALA A 111 6.42 -1.40 23.39
CA ALA A 111 5.55 -0.97 22.30
C ALA A 111 5.57 -1.96 21.13
N LEU A 112 6.75 -2.44 20.73
CA LEU A 112 6.89 -3.42 19.65
C LEU A 112 6.15 -4.73 19.96
N ARG A 113 6.33 -5.29 21.16
CA ARG A 113 5.62 -6.52 21.56
C ARG A 113 4.11 -6.34 21.56
N SER A 114 3.62 -5.22 22.07
CA SER A 114 2.18 -4.93 22.14
C SER A 114 1.60 -4.73 20.74
N HIS A 115 2.29 -3.97 19.89
CA HIS A 115 1.94 -3.76 18.49
C HIS A 115 1.93 -5.07 17.67
N GLU A 116 2.90 -5.95 17.90
CA GLU A 116 2.93 -7.28 17.28
C GLU A 116 1.76 -8.16 17.72
N HIS A 117 1.35 -8.08 18.99
CA HIS A 117 0.20 -8.80 19.51
C HIS A 117 -1.11 -8.31 18.87
N GLU A 118 -1.35 -6.99 18.85
CA GLU A 118 -2.52 -6.40 18.18
C GLU A 118 -2.59 -6.79 16.70
N ARG A 119 -1.44 -6.83 16.03
CA ARG A 119 -1.37 -7.26 14.63
C ARG A 119 -1.75 -8.73 14.48
N ALA A 120 -1.19 -9.62 15.31
CA ALA A 120 -1.50 -11.04 15.26
C ALA A 120 -2.99 -11.32 15.53
N ASP A 121 -3.61 -10.53 16.40
CA ASP A 121 -5.04 -10.65 16.68
C ASP A 121 -5.91 -10.14 15.53
N ALA A 122 -5.51 -9.06 14.85
CA ALA A 122 -6.18 -8.59 13.64
C ALA A 122 -6.08 -9.63 12.51
N ASP A 123 -4.89 -10.19 12.27
CA ASP A 123 -4.68 -11.22 11.24
C ASP A 123 -5.54 -12.47 11.54
N ARG A 124 -5.61 -12.90 12.80
CA ARG A 124 -6.49 -14.01 13.21
C ARG A 124 -7.97 -13.68 13.02
N ALA A 125 -8.38 -12.45 13.33
CA ALA A 125 -9.75 -12.01 13.11
C ALA A 125 -10.11 -12.01 11.62
N LEU A 126 -9.20 -11.58 10.75
CA LEU A 126 -9.37 -11.68 9.30
C LEU A 126 -9.57 -13.13 8.87
N GLU A 127 -8.65 -14.04 9.26
CA GLU A 127 -8.73 -15.45 8.92
C GLU A 127 -10.08 -16.07 9.32
N LEU A 128 -10.53 -15.82 10.55
CA LEU A 128 -11.81 -16.32 11.05
C LEU A 128 -13.01 -15.69 10.34
N GLY A 129 -12.98 -14.39 10.07
CA GLY A 129 -14.07 -13.66 9.44
C GLY A 129 -14.27 -14.00 7.97
N VAL A 130 -13.21 -14.40 7.26
CA VAL A 130 -13.29 -14.70 5.81
C VAL A 130 -13.39 -16.19 5.50
N ALA A 131 -13.05 -17.08 6.44
CA ALA A 131 -12.93 -18.53 6.18
C ALA A 131 -14.19 -19.21 5.61
N SER A 132 -15.38 -18.69 5.94
CA SER A 132 -16.67 -19.27 5.49
C SER A 132 -17.38 -18.46 4.43
N HIS A 133 -16.78 -17.36 3.97
CA HIS A 133 -17.41 -16.45 3.03
C HIS A 133 -16.99 -16.76 1.58
N PRO A 134 -17.93 -16.76 0.60
CA PRO A 134 -17.61 -17.01 -0.81
C PRO A 134 -16.45 -16.15 -1.36
N ALA A 135 -16.49 -14.84 -1.07
CA ALA A 135 -15.44 -13.88 -1.42
C ALA A 135 -14.13 -13.96 -0.60
N GLY A 136 -14.02 -14.86 0.39
CA GLY A 136 -12.92 -14.84 1.36
C GLY A 136 -11.53 -15.04 0.74
N THR A 137 -11.39 -16.04 -0.14
CA THR A 137 -10.13 -16.31 -0.86
C THR A 137 -9.73 -15.15 -1.77
N VAL A 138 -10.70 -14.59 -2.50
CA VAL A 138 -10.46 -13.47 -3.42
C VAL A 138 -10.06 -12.22 -2.66
N LEU A 139 -10.71 -11.94 -1.53
CA LEU A 139 -10.37 -10.83 -0.65
C LEU A 139 -8.96 -10.97 -0.08
N ALA A 140 -8.59 -12.15 0.43
CA ALA A 140 -7.24 -12.39 0.94
C ALA A 140 -6.17 -12.17 -0.15
N GLY A 141 -6.45 -12.63 -1.38
CA GLY A 141 -5.63 -12.33 -2.56
C GLY A 141 -5.53 -10.84 -2.86
N ALA A 142 -6.66 -10.12 -2.79
CA ALA A 142 -6.72 -8.69 -3.04
C ALA A 142 -5.95 -7.87 -1.98
N ILE A 143 -6.02 -8.24 -0.70
CA ILE A 143 -5.20 -7.65 0.38
C ILE A 143 -3.72 -7.82 0.06
N ASN A 144 -3.29 -9.03 -0.30
CA ASN A 144 -1.90 -9.32 -0.68
C ASN A 144 -1.45 -8.56 -1.93
N THR A 145 -2.34 -8.37 -2.90
CA THR A 145 -2.07 -7.57 -4.09
C THR A 145 -1.89 -6.09 -3.72
N CYS A 146 -2.74 -5.54 -2.85
CA CYS A 146 -2.58 -4.17 -2.36
C CYS A 146 -1.22 -3.99 -1.65
N THR A 147 -0.86 -4.87 -0.72
CA THR A 147 0.41 -4.76 0.04
C THR A 147 1.64 -4.86 -0.86
N ARG A 148 1.58 -5.61 -1.96
CA ARG A 148 2.65 -5.71 -2.97
C ARG A 148 2.73 -4.50 -3.89
N LEU A 149 1.59 -3.97 -4.35
CA LEU A 149 1.54 -2.93 -5.38
C LEU A 149 1.68 -1.51 -4.83
N PHE A 150 1.16 -1.22 -3.63
CA PHE A 150 1.19 0.13 -3.05
C PHE A 150 2.61 0.71 -2.96
N PRO A 151 3.65 -0.04 -2.52
CA PRO A 151 5.01 0.50 -2.49
C PRO A 151 5.56 0.89 -3.86
N ARG A 152 5.07 0.26 -4.93
CA ARG A 152 5.54 0.45 -6.30
C ARG A 152 4.77 1.55 -7.02
N LEU A 153 3.44 1.55 -6.88
CA LEU A 153 2.54 2.48 -7.55
C LEU A 153 2.44 3.81 -6.81
N LEU A 154 2.41 3.79 -5.47
CA LEU A 154 2.10 4.95 -4.65
C LEU A 154 3.26 5.36 -3.73
N ARG A 155 4.40 4.66 -3.77
CA ARG A 155 5.54 4.86 -2.84
C ARG A 155 5.10 4.85 -1.36
N SER A 156 4.04 4.10 -1.07
CA SER A 156 3.35 4.06 0.20
C SER A 156 3.14 2.62 0.59
N HIS A 157 3.07 2.33 1.89
CA HIS A 157 2.69 1.01 2.36
C HIS A 157 1.23 1.02 2.77
N CYS A 158 0.54 -0.09 2.50
CA CYS A 158 -0.76 -0.38 3.10
C CYS A 158 -0.72 -1.68 3.89
N ARG A 159 -1.70 -1.86 4.78
CA ARG A 159 -1.92 -3.10 5.52
C ARG A 159 -3.39 -3.26 5.86
N PHE A 160 -3.80 -4.51 6.07
CA PHE A 160 -5.07 -4.82 6.70
C PHE A 160 -5.15 -4.15 8.08
N SER A 161 -6.34 -3.67 8.42
CA SER A 161 -6.63 -3.07 9.72
C SER A 161 -7.72 -3.85 10.45
N SER A 162 -8.91 -3.93 9.87
CA SER A 162 -10.06 -4.61 10.47
C SER A 162 -11.05 -5.07 9.41
N LEU A 163 -11.94 -5.99 9.77
CA LEU A 163 -13.15 -6.25 9.00
C LEU A 163 -14.07 -5.03 9.05
N VAL A 164 -14.90 -4.88 8.02
CA VAL A 164 -15.98 -3.90 7.95
C VAL A 164 -17.27 -4.71 7.98
N GLU A 165 -18.03 -4.58 9.06
CA GLU A 165 -19.20 -5.42 9.33
C GLU A 165 -20.51 -4.69 9.05
N ALA A 166 -20.52 -3.36 9.14
CA ALA A 166 -21.70 -2.55 8.93
C ALA A 166 -21.44 -1.34 8.01
N PRO A 167 -22.47 -0.84 7.29
CA PRO A 167 -22.35 0.40 6.53
C PRO A 167 -21.95 1.62 7.37
N GLU A 168 -22.21 1.59 8.68
CA GLU A 168 -21.77 2.65 9.60
C GLU A 168 -20.25 2.83 9.61
N ASP A 169 -19.49 1.74 9.45
CA ASP A 169 -18.02 1.74 9.42
C ASP A 169 -17.44 2.45 8.18
N LEU A 170 -18.30 2.77 7.21
CA LEU A 170 -17.98 3.45 5.95
C LEU A 170 -18.28 4.95 5.97
N HIS A 171 -18.76 5.54 7.08
CA HIS A 171 -19.28 6.93 7.14
C HIS A 171 -18.32 8.06 6.73
N GLY A 172 -17.06 7.78 6.40
CA GLY A 172 -16.11 8.74 5.81
C GLY A 172 -15.80 8.50 4.33
N CYS A 173 -16.21 7.38 3.75
CA CYS A 173 -15.90 7.03 2.37
C CYS A 173 -16.87 7.74 1.43
N THR A 174 -16.46 8.88 0.90
CA THR A 174 -17.26 9.69 -0.04
C THR A 174 -17.09 9.25 -1.50
N LEU A 175 -16.00 8.55 -1.80
CA LEU A 175 -15.70 8.03 -3.13
C LEU A 175 -15.59 6.51 -3.07
N THR A 176 -16.10 5.85 -4.11
CA THR A 176 -16.01 4.40 -4.28
C THR A 176 -15.75 4.14 -5.75
N ALA A 177 -14.58 3.59 -6.09
CA ALA A 177 -14.31 3.11 -7.44
C ALA A 177 -14.40 1.59 -7.46
N GLN A 178 -15.04 1.04 -8.49
CA GLN A 178 -15.27 -0.39 -8.61
C GLN A 178 -15.08 -0.87 -10.04
N VAL A 179 -14.64 -2.10 -10.19
CA VAL A 179 -14.59 -2.80 -11.48
C VAL A 179 -15.26 -4.16 -11.32
N ARG A 180 -16.18 -4.46 -12.24
CA ARG A 180 -16.83 -5.77 -12.35
C ARG A 180 -16.11 -6.60 -13.39
N VAL A 181 -15.94 -7.87 -13.12
CA VAL A 181 -15.37 -8.84 -14.04
C VAL A 181 -16.42 -9.90 -14.29
N ASP A 182 -16.87 -9.95 -15.53
CA ASP A 182 -17.79 -10.95 -16.02
C ASP A 182 -16.96 -12.19 -16.42
N ALA A 183 -17.14 -13.29 -15.68
CA ALA A 183 -16.50 -14.59 -15.88
C ALA A 183 -17.50 -15.70 -15.49
N GLU A 184 -17.11 -16.97 -15.58
CA GLU A 184 -17.96 -18.09 -15.09
C GLU A 184 -18.40 -17.88 -13.63
N ARG A 185 -17.49 -17.33 -12.81
CA ARG A 185 -17.80 -16.78 -11.49
C ARG A 185 -17.55 -15.27 -11.53
N PRO A 186 -18.61 -14.45 -11.62
CA PRO A 186 -18.46 -13.00 -11.64
C PRO A 186 -17.79 -12.53 -10.36
N LEU A 187 -16.88 -11.55 -10.51
CA LEU A 187 -16.25 -10.93 -9.36
C LEU A 187 -16.34 -9.41 -9.48
N ARG A 188 -16.32 -8.74 -8.35
CA ARG A 188 -16.27 -7.28 -8.26
C ARG A 188 -15.24 -6.91 -7.21
N VAL A 189 -14.39 -5.95 -7.54
CA VAL A 189 -13.46 -5.36 -6.58
C VAL A 189 -13.72 -3.87 -6.54
N ALA A 190 -13.80 -3.31 -5.34
CA ALA A 190 -13.98 -1.89 -5.13
C ALA A 190 -13.01 -1.36 -4.07
N VAL A 191 -12.62 -0.10 -4.24
CA VAL A 191 -11.87 0.67 -3.25
C VAL A 191 -12.69 1.91 -2.90
N ALA A 192 -12.92 2.11 -1.61
CA ALA A 192 -13.64 3.26 -1.09
C ALA A 192 -12.79 4.08 -0.12
N CYS A 193 -12.85 5.40 -0.21
CA CYS A 193 -12.08 6.31 0.64
C CYS A 193 -12.70 7.71 0.67
N ASP A 194 -12.16 8.60 1.53
CA ASP A 194 -12.51 10.01 1.50
C ASP A 194 -11.81 10.75 0.35
N GLY A 195 -12.32 11.94 0.01
CA GLY A 195 -11.75 12.76 -1.07
C GLY A 195 -10.28 13.14 -0.88
N ALA A 196 -9.86 13.39 0.37
CA ALA A 196 -8.46 13.73 0.68
C ALA A 196 -7.51 12.54 0.47
N THR A 197 -7.96 11.32 0.76
CA THR A 197 -7.21 10.09 0.49
C THR A 197 -7.18 9.81 -1.00
N ALA A 198 -8.28 10.02 -1.73
CA ALA A 198 -8.29 9.90 -3.19
C ALA A 198 -7.30 10.88 -3.86
N ALA A 199 -7.27 12.16 -3.43
CA ALA A 199 -6.32 13.16 -3.93
C ALA A 199 -4.87 12.77 -3.65
N ARG A 200 -4.56 12.27 -2.44
CA ARG A 200 -3.21 11.78 -2.10
C ARG A 200 -2.81 10.53 -2.89
N ILE A 201 -3.75 9.61 -3.12
CA ILE A 201 -3.53 8.45 -4.00
C ILE A 201 -3.21 8.92 -5.42
N ALA A 202 -4.01 9.85 -5.96
CA ALA A 202 -3.85 10.38 -7.29
C ALA A 202 -2.52 11.12 -7.48
N GLY A 203 -2.16 12.01 -6.55
CA GLY A 203 -0.86 12.69 -6.55
C GLY A 203 0.32 11.72 -6.53
N ALA A 204 0.24 10.68 -5.70
CA ALA A 204 1.26 9.64 -5.66
C ALA A 204 1.33 8.80 -6.95
N PHE A 205 0.17 8.42 -7.50
CA PHE A 205 0.07 7.58 -8.69
C PHE A 205 0.52 8.30 -9.97
N LEU A 206 0.12 9.56 -10.12
CA LEU A 206 0.46 10.42 -11.25
C LEU A 206 1.80 11.14 -11.09
N SER A 207 2.45 11.01 -9.93
CA SER A 207 3.70 11.72 -9.58
C SER A 207 3.56 13.24 -9.68
N MET A 208 2.48 13.78 -9.12
CA MET A 208 2.17 15.22 -9.11
C MET A 208 1.80 15.72 -7.71
N PRO A 209 1.90 17.04 -7.45
CA PRO A 209 1.47 17.63 -6.18
C PRO A 209 -0.03 17.45 -5.94
N GLU A 210 -0.42 17.33 -4.67
CA GLU A 210 -1.82 17.17 -4.27
C GLU A 210 -2.65 18.41 -4.64
N GLU A 211 -2.05 19.59 -4.60
CA GLU A 211 -2.71 20.87 -4.90
C GLU A 211 -3.08 21.02 -6.39
N GLU A 212 -2.44 20.25 -7.26
CA GLU A 212 -2.72 20.21 -8.69
C GLU A 212 -3.77 19.14 -9.05
N CYS A 213 -4.20 18.34 -8.07
CA CYS A 213 -5.18 17.27 -8.26
C CYS A 213 -6.59 17.79 -7.96
N ASP A 214 -7.36 18.04 -9.02
CA ASP A 214 -8.79 18.31 -8.88
C ASP A 214 -9.59 17.02 -8.59
N GLN A 215 -10.86 17.19 -8.25
CA GLN A 215 -11.73 16.07 -7.89
C GLN A 215 -11.89 15.07 -9.05
N ALA A 216 -12.04 15.55 -10.29
CA ALA A 216 -12.24 14.68 -11.44
C ALA A 216 -10.99 13.82 -11.70
N LEU A 217 -9.80 14.41 -11.56
CA LEU A 217 -8.55 13.70 -11.70
C LEU A 217 -8.34 12.69 -10.57
N ALA A 218 -8.75 13.02 -9.34
CA ALA A 218 -8.70 12.09 -8.22
C ALA A 218 -9.63 10.87 -8.43
N GLU A 219 -10.82 11.10 -8.96
CA GLU A 219 -11.80 10.08 -9.34
C GLU A 219 -11.26 9.17 -10.45
N ASP A 220 -10.73 9.75 -11.53
CA ASP A 220 -10.13 9.01 -12.64
C ASP A 220 -8.92 8.17 -12.19
N ALA A 221 -8.01 8.77 -11.42
CA ALA A 221 -6.82 8.07 -10.91
C ALA A 221 -7.19 6.93 -9.95
N LEU A 222 -8.22 7.10 -9.11
CA LEU A 222 -8.72 6.04 -8.25
C LEU A 222 -9.34 4.90 -9.09
N GLY A 223 -10.10 5.23 -10.12
CA GLY A 223 -10.64 4.27 -11.09
C GLY A 223 -9.55 3.45 -11.76
N GLU A 224 -8.50 4.11 -12.25
CA GLU A 224 -7.35 3.43 -12.87
C GLU A 224 -6.57 2.57 -11.87
N LEU A 225 -6.38 3.02 -10.63
CA LEU A 225 -5.77 2.20 -9.58
C LEU A 225 -6.60 0.92 -9.34
N VAL A 226 -7.92 1.02 -9.24
CA VAL A 226 -8.81 -0.14 -9.07
C VAL A 226 -8.76 -1.05 -10.28
N ASN A 227 -8.71 -0.50 -11.49
CA ASN A 227 -8.56 -1.27 -12.72
C ASN A 227 -7.26 -2.10 -12.73
N VAL A 228 -6.14 -1.47 -12.34
CA VAL A 228 -4.85 -2.15 -12.18
C VAL A 228 -4.96 -3.25 -11.13
N LEU A 229 -5.51 -2.94 -9.94
CA LEU A 229 -5.70 -3.91 -8.87
C LEU A 229 -6.52 -5.13 -9.34
N VAL A 230 -7.62 -4.89 -10.07
CA VAL A 230 -8.44 -5.96 -10.64
C VAL A 230 -7.65 -6.83 -11.60
N GLY A 231 -6.83 -6.26 -12.48
CA GLY A 231 -6.00 -7.05 -13.40
C GLY A 231 -5.06 -8.03 -12.70
N TYR A 232 -4.55 -7.69 -11.51
CA TYR A 232 -3.76 -8.61 -10.69
C TYR A 232 -4.62 -9.58 -9.89
N VAL A 233 -5.74 -9.12 -9.33
CA VAL A 233 -6.67 -9.98 -8.57
C VAL A 233 -7.28 -11.06 -9.46
N THR A 234 -7.70 -10.73 -10.68
CA THR A 234 -8.25 -11.71 -11.63
C THR A 234 -7.21 -12.77 -11.99
N ARG A 235 -5.97 -12.36 -12.24
CA ARG A 235 -4.87 -13.28 -12.53
C ARG A 235 -4.60 -14.26 -11.38
N ASP A 236 -4.74 -13.82 -10.14
CA ASP A 236 -4.50 -14.66 -8.96
C ASP A 236 -5.76 -15.48 -8.56
N ALA A 237 -6.96 -15.00 -8.87
CA ALA A 237 -8.23 -15.59 -8.43
C ALA A 237 -8.92 -16.49 -9.48
N LEU A 238 -8.66 -16.28 -10.77
CA LEU A 238 -9.25 -17.06 -11.86
C LEU A 238 -8.25 -18.11 -12.40
N PRO A 239 -8.74 -19.22 -12.98
CA PRO A 239 -7.90 -20.16 -13.73
C PRO A 239 -7.10 -19.47 -14.85
N GLU A 240 -5.92 -20.00 -15.18
CA GLU A 240 -5.04 -19.42 -16.22
C GLU A 240 -5.70 -19.35 -17.62
N ASP A 241 -6.64 -20.25 -17.89
CA ASP A 241 -7.39 -20.38 -19.14
C ASP A 241 -8.81 -19.79 -19.06
N ALA A 242 -9.15 -19.08 -17.98
CA ALA A 242 -10.46 -18.48 -17.80
C ALA A 242 -10.70 -17.33 -18.79
N ASP A 243 -11.82 -17.41 -19.53
CA ASP A 243 -12.33 -16.29 -20.30
C ASP A 243 -13.04 -15.30 -19.38
N TYR A 244 -12.59 -14.05 -19.37
CA TYR A 244 -13.18 -13.00 -18.55
C TYR A 244 -13.17 -11.65 -19.26
N ARG A 245 -14.13 -10.80 -18.87
CA ARG A 245 -14.22 -9.43 -19.34
C ARG A 245 -14.37 -8.47 -18.17
N ALA A 246 -13.38 -7.61 -17.98
CA ALA A 246 -13.48 -6.50 -17.04
C ALA A 246 -14.31 -5.35 -17.65
N SER A 247 -15.22 -4.78 -16.86
CA SER A 247 -15.89 -3.52 -17.18
C SER A 247 -14.93 -2.35 -16.97
N PRO A 248 -15.18 -1.19 -17.59
CA PRO A 248 -14.56 0.05 -17.16
C PRO A 248 -14.81 0.32 -15.67
N PRO A 249 -13.93 1.09 -15.00
CA PRO A 249 -14.19 1.58 -13.65
C PRO A 249 -15.50 2.35 -13.57
N ASP A 250 -16.26 2.09 -12.53
CA ASP A 250 -17.50 2.79 -12.18
C ASP A 250 -17.34 3.42 -10.80
N LEU A 251 -17.87 4.64 -10.65
CA LEU A 251 -17.86 5.40 -9.41
C LEU A 251 -19.28 5.76 -8.92
N GLY A 252 -20.32 5.27 -9.61
CA GLY A 252 -21.70 5.65 -9.35
C GLY A 252 -22.33 4.99 -8.13
N GLU A 253 -21.83 3.85 -7.68
CA GLU A 253 -22.42 3.08 -6.57
C GLU A 253 -21.62 3.24 -5.27
N PRO A 254 -22.23 3.75 -4.18
CA PRO A 254 -21.55 3.89 -2.89
C PRO A 254 -21.19 2.55 -2.25
N ALA A 255 -20.05 2.50 -1.53
CA ALA A 255 -19.61 1.30 -0.83
C ALA A 255 -20.63 0.73 0.18
N GLY A 256 -21.46 1.58 0.79
CA GLY A 256 -22.51 1.15 1.71
C GLY A 256 -23.62 0.34 1.05
N GLU A 257 -23.89 0.57 -0.24
CA GLU A 257 -24.85 -0.23 -1.01
C GLU A 257 -24.22 -1.56 -1.45
N LEU A 258 -22.93 -1.54 -1.82
CA LEU A 258 -22.17 -2.75 -2.14
C LEU A 258 -22.11 -3.71 -0.96
N LEU A 259 -21.80 -3.20 0.24
CA LEU A 259 -21.65 -4.01 1.45
C LEU A 259 -22.95 -4.71 1.88
N GLN A 260 -24.12 -4.20 1.49
CA GLN A 260 -25.41 -4.83 1.81
C GLN A 260 -25.66 -6.11 1.01
N ARG A 261 -24.87 -6.40 -0.02
CA ARG A 261 -25.01 -7.62 -0.81
C ARG A 261 -24.38 -8.80 -0.06
N ALA A 262 -25.11 -9.91 -0.01
CA ALA A 262 -24.72 -11.09 0.76
C ALA A 262 -23.44 -11.78 0.26
N ASP A 263 -22.99 -11.47 -0.95
CA ASP A 263 -21.77 -11.99 -1.58
C ASP A 263 -20.56 -11.05 -1.40
N THR A 264 -20.72 -9.93 -0.69
CA THR A 264 -19.70 -8.89 -0.55
C THR A 264 -19.03 -8.94 0.82
N LEU A 265 -17.70 -8.96 0.84
CA LEU A 265 -16.89 -8.67 2.01
C LEU A 265 -16.19 -7.33 1.88
N ALA A 266 -15.95 -6.69 3.01
CA ALA A 266 -15.17 -5.47 3.08
C ALA A 266 -14.16 -5.51 4.23
N VAL A 267 -13.01 -4.89 3.98
CA VAL A 267 -11.95 -4.71 4.98
C VAL A 267 -11.44 -3.29 4.96
N SER A 268 -11.16 -2.77 6.15
CA SER A 268 -10.45 -1.52 6.32
C SER A 268 -8.96 -1.76 6.12
N MET A 269 -8.34 -0.93 5.29
CA MET A 269 -6.93 -0.91 5.00
C MET A 269 -6.34 0.41 5.48
N ASN A 270 -5.27 0.35 6.26
CA ASN A 270 -4.50 1.53 6.64
C ASN A 270 -3.35 1.72 5.67
N SER A 271 -3.15 2.94 5.17
CA SER A 271 -1.99 3.30 4.35
C SER A 271 -1.40 4.65 4.75
N GLN A 272 -0.17 4.92 4.32
CA GLN A 272 0.49 6.20 4.57
C GLN A 272 -0.14 7.36 3.77
N VAL A 273 -0.93 7.05 2.73
CA VAL A 273 -1.69 8.04 1.93
C VAL A 273 -3.14 8.18 2.39
N GLY A 274 -3.54 7.50 3.48
CA GLY A 274 -4.89 7.55 4.04
C GLY A 274 -5.51 6.16 4.25
N ARG A 275 -6.56 6.11 5.05
CA ARG A 275 -7.37 4.89 5.23
C ARG A 275 -8.26 4.70 4.01
N PHE A 276 -8.37 3.47 3.53
CA PHE A 276 -9.33 3.09 2.50
C PHE A 276 -9.99 1.76 2.87
N VAL A 277 -11.09 1.44 2.21
CA VAL A 277 -11.82 0.19 2.36
C VAL A 277 -11.70 -0.58 1.06
N LEU A 278 -11.30 -1.84 1.15
CA LEU A 278 -11.28 -2.77 0.04
C LEU A 278 -12.51 -3.66 0.14
N LEU A 279 -13.33 -3.69 -0.91
CA LEU A 279 -14.51 -4.55 -1.00
C LEU A 279 -14.33 -5.56 -2.13
N VAL A 280 -14.77 -6.78 -1.89
CA VAL A 280 -14.78 -7.85 -2.89
C VAL A 280 -16.12 -8.58 -2.85
N ALA A 281 -16.76 -8.72 -4.00
CA ALA A 281 -17.90 -9.60 -4.20
C ALA A 281 -17.54 -10.73 -5.16
N ALA A 282 -17.88 -11.98 -4.83
CA ALA A 282 -17.58 -13.17 -5.63
C ALA A 282 -18.49 -14.35 -5.31
#